data_AF-A0A6J4K061-F1
#
_entry.id   AF-A0A6J4K061-F1
#
_cell.length_a   1.000
_cell.length_b   1.000
_cell.length_c   1.000
_cell.angle_alpha   90.00
_cell.angle_beta   90.00
_cell.angle_gamma   90.00
#
_symmetry.space_group_name_H-M   'P 1'
#
loop_
_entity.id
_entity.type
_entity.pdbx_description
1 polymer ?
#
loop_
_entity_poly.entity_id
_entity_poly.type
_entity_poly.pdbx_seq_one_letter_code
_entity_poly.pdbx_strand_id
1 'polypeptide(L)'
;MPRSLRFRPLPQHPSLEQLKKQAKDLLASLRQGDQTVLHRFTRCFQVTEETCTSFKLTQAQLVLAREQGFPSWSQLAAWVTDRTLPSTPEALVQLLGARSHGVRKAVEIQLESLGKTGVDAAIRELFDPSPRVRYGAADFMDHHADEDCADKLRDMALNGPVPYVRDMALHALGCQRCKPEPLAVDILDILILRAKTEESWKKRRGAVWSLTQRNLDPGVQETLHYLAENDPHPEVAGAAR
;
A
#
# COMPACT_ATOMS: atom_id res chain seq x y z
N MET A 1 -2.27 -2.04 -26.54
CA MET A 1 -1.76 -1.66 -25.20
C MET A 1 -2.94 -1.20 -24.36
N PRO A 2 -3.49 -1.99 -23.41
CA PRO A 2 -4.51 -1.46 -22.53
C PRO A 2 -3.83 -0.37 -21.68
N ARG A 3 -4.26 0.88 -21.82
CA ARG A 3 -3.83 1.97 -20.94
C ARG A 3 -4.13 1.51 -19.51
N SER A 4 -3.08 1.28 -18.73
CA SER A 4 -3.19 1.10 -17.27
C SER A 4 -4.18 2.15 -16.77
N LEU A 5 -5.29 1.71 -16.17
CA LEU A 5 -6.26 2.57 -15.52
C LEU A 5 -5.53 3.36 -14.44
N ARG A 6 -5.04 4.55 -14.80
CA ARG A 6 -4.43 5.48 -13.85
C ARG A 6 -5.56 6.06 -13.01
N PHE A 7 -5.86 5.40 -11.90
CA PHE A 7 -6.77 5.93 -10.90
C PHE A 7 -6.25 7.28 -10.44
N ARG A 8 -7.06 8.33 -10.62
CA ARG A 8 -6.73 9.70 -10.23
C ARG A 8 -7.10 9.88 -8.75
N PRO A 9 -6.17 10.30 -7.87
CA PRO A 9 -6.49 10.59 -6.49
C PRO A 9 -7.48 11.76 -6.40
N LEU A 10 -8.23 11.83 -5.30
CA LEU A 10 -9.09 12.98 -5.02
C LEU A 10 -8.28 14.29 -5.08
N PRO A 11 -8.78 15.33 -5.77
CA PRO A 11 -8.16 16.65 -5.75
C PRO A 11 -8.22 17.26 -4.33
N GLN A 12 -7.48 18.35 -4.11
CA GLN A 12 -7.46 19.05 -2.83
C GLN A 12 -8.86 19.50 -2.39
N HIS A 13 -9.68 19.97 -3.34
CA HIS A 13 -11.07 20.38 -3.14
C HIS A 13 -12.01 19.47 -3.95
N PRO A 14 -12.32 18.26 -3.46
CA PRO A 14 -13.24 17.36 -4.14
C PRO A 14 -14.67 17.89 -4.06
N SER A 15 -15.48 17.60 -5.08
CA SER A 15 -16.90 17.97 -5.14
C SER A 15 -17.78 16.73 -5.16
N LEU A 16 -18.71 16.63 -4.21
CA LEU A 16 -19.65 15.51 -4.15
C LEU A 16 -20.55 15.46 -5.39
N GLU A 17 -20.98 16.61 -5.90
CA GLU A 17 -21.80 16.69 -7.12
C GLU A 17 -21.05 16.18 -8.35
N GLN A 18 -19.75 16.49 -8.47
CA GLN A 18 -18.92 15.93 -9.53
C GLN A 18 -18.78 14.40 -9.40
N LEU A 19 -18.62 13.86 -8.19
CA LEU A 19 -18.54 12.42 -7.97
C LEU A 19 -19.89 11.72 -8.27
N LYS A 20 -21.01 12.33 -7.91
CA LYS A 20 -22.35 11.84 -8.28
C LYS A 20 -22.54 11.80 -9.79
N LYS A 21 -22.09 12.84 -10.50
CA LYS A 21 -22.12 12.88 -11.97
C LYS A 21 -21.23 11.77 -12.56
N GLN A 22 -20.01 11.62 -12.07
CA GLN A 22 -19.11 10.54 -12.48
C GLN A 22 -19.72 9.15 -12.27
N ALA A 23 -20.47 8.93 -11.18
CA ALA A 23 -21.14 7.64 -10.95
C ALA A 23 -22.24 7.36 -11.98
N LYS A 24 -22.99 8.39 -12.39
CA LYS A 24 -24.01 8.29 -13.44
C LYS A 24 -23.37 8.01 -14.80
N ASP A 25 -22.33 8.76 -15.15
CA ASP A 25 -21.59 8.61 -16.41
C ASP A 25 -20.94 7.21 -16.48
N LEU A 26 -20.41 6.72 -15.36
CA LEU A 26 -19.86 5.38 -15.22
C LEU A 26 -20.91 4.30 -15.49
N LEU A 27 -22.10 4.42 -14.88
CA LEU A 27 -23.18 3.45 -15.09
C LEU A 27 -23.71 3.48 -16.53
N ALA A 28 -23.83 4.67 -17.13
CA ALA A 28 -24.25 4.81 -18.52
C ALA A 28 -23.23 4.14 -19.47
N SER A 29 -21.94 4.36 -19.24
CA SER A 29 -20.86 3.77 -20.06
C SER A 29 -20.80 2.24 -19.91
N LEU A 30 -21.05 1.71 -18.72
CA LEU A 30 -21.16 0.25 -18.52
C LEU A 30 -22.26 -0.35 -19.40
N ARG A 31 -23.44 0.29 -19.42
CA ARG A 31 -24.60 -0.16 -20.22
C ARG A 31 -24.37 -0.05 -21.73
N GLN A 32 -23.46 0.81 -22.15
CA GLN A 32 -23.03 0.94 -23.55
C GLN A 32 -21.95 -0.09 -23.94
N GLY A 33 -21.51 -0.95 -23.01
CA GLY A 33 -20.52 -2.00 -23.29
C GLY A 33 -19.07 -1.51 -23.29
N ASP A 34 -18.77 -0.37 -22.66
CA ASP A 34 -17.38 0.11 -22.53
C ASP A 34 -16.52 -0.89 -21.74
N GLN A 35 -15.59 -1.54 -22.43
CA GLN A 35 -14.67 -2.53 -21.87
C GLN A 35 -13.79 -1.99 -20.74
N THR A 36 -13.45 -0.69 -20.80
CA THR A 36 -12.66 -0.01 -19.76
C THR A 36 -13.47 0.08 -18.47
N VAL A 37 -14.77 0.35 -18.58
CA VAL A 37 -15.69 0.42 -17.43
C VAL A 37 -16.04 -0.96 -16.91
N LEU A 38 -16.23 -1.95 -17.79
CA LEU A 38 -16.43 -3.33 -17.40
C LEU A 38 -15.28 -3.82 -16.50
N HIS A 39 -14.03 -3.57 -16.90
CA HIS A 39 -12.86 -3.90 -16.09
C HIS A 39 -12.83 -3.17 -14.72
N ARG A 40 -13.47 -2.00 -14.58
CA ARG A 40 -13.57 -1.32 -13.28
C ARG A 40 -14.58 -2.03 -12.37
N PHE A 41 -15.70 -2.49 -12.91
CA PHE A 41 -16.71 -3.24 -12.16
C PHE A 41 -16.23 -4.63 -11.74
N THR A 42 -15.47 -5.35 -12.58
CA THR A 42 -14.96 -6.70 -12.26
C THR A 42 -14.06 -6.72 -11.02
N ARG A 43 -13.50 -5.57 -10.62
CA ARG A 43 -12.70 -5.42 -9.40
C ARG A 43 -13.53 -5.42 -8.12
N CYS A 44 -14.84 -5.20 -8.21
CA CYS A 44 -15.75 -5.10 -7.07
C CYS A 44 -16.87 -6.14 -7.12
N PHE A 45 -17.23 -6.60 -8.32
CA PHE A 45 -18.38 -7.48 -8.56
C PHE A 45 -18.02 -8.57 -9.57
N GLN A 46 -18.75 -9.67 -9.54
CA GLN A 46 -18.79 -10.60 -10.67
C GLN A 46 -19.63 -9.96 -11.77
N VAL A 47 -19.06 -9.85 -12.97
CA VAL A 47 -19.70 -9.20 -14.12
C VAL A 47 -19.91 -10.21 -15.23
N THR A 48 -21.14 -10.28 -15.72
CA THR A 48 -21.63 -11.10 -16.83
C THR A 48 -22.41 -10.21 -17.79
N GLU A 49 -22.67 -10.67 -19.02
CA GLU A 49 -23.46 -9.91 -19.99
C GLU A 49 -24.84 -9.52 -19.44
N GLU A 50 -25.49 -10.42 -18.70
CA GLU A 50 -26.81 -10.21 -18.07
C GLU A 50 -26.75 -9.21 -16.91
N THR A 51 -25.68 -9.23 -16.12
CA THR A 51 -25.56 -8.35 -14.93
C THR A 51 -25.11 -6.93 -15.30
N CYS A 52 -24.37 -6.75 -16.40
CA CYS A 52 -23.97 -5.44 -16.91
C CYS A 52 -25.13 -4.45 -17.05
N THR A 53 -26.30 -4.93 -17.46
CA THR A 53 -27.49 -4.09 -17.66
C THR A 53 -28.30 -3.87 -16.37
N SER A 54 -28.15 -4.75 -15.37
CA SER A 54 -28.95 -4.73 -14.12
C SER A 54 -28.30 -3.98 -12.96
N PHE A 55 -27.02 -3.60 -13.07
CA PHE A 55 -26.36 -2.77 -12.05
C PHE A 55 -27.11 -1.44 -11.82
N LYS A 56 -27.17 -1.03 -10.55
CA LYS A 56 -27.81 0.22 -10.11
C LYS A 56 -26.74 1.29 -9.83
N LEU A 57 -27.21 2.52 -9.65
CA LEU A 57 -26.35 3.66 -9.33
C LEU A 57 -25.54 3.45 -8.05
N THR A 58 -26.08 2.75 -7.06
CA THR A 58 -25.38 2.45 -5.81
C THR A 58 -24.15 1.57 -6.02
N GLN A 59 -24.18 0.62 -6.96
CA GLN A 59 -22.99 -0.15 -7.32
C GLN A 59 -21.95 0.71 -8.04
N ALA A 60 -22.36 1.59 -8.95
CA ALA A 60 -21.43 2.52 -9.61
C ALA A 60 -20.75 3.47 -8.60
N GLN A 61 -21.51 3.96 -7.62
CA GLN A 61 -20.98 4.75 -6.49
C GLN A 61 -19.98 3.95 -5.65
N LEU A 62 -20.24 2.66 -5.38
CA LEU A 62 -19.31 1.80 -4.66
C LEU A 62 -18.00 1.58 -5.44
N VAL A 63 -18.06 1.39 -6.76
CA VAL A 63 -16.86 1.29 -7.60
C VAL A 63 -16.01 2.54 -7.43
N LEU A 64 -16.60 3.74 -7.54
CA LEU A 64 -15.85 4.99 -7.35
C LEU A 64 -15.26 5.12 -5.94
N ALA A 65 -16.01 4.75 -4.90
CA ALA A 65 -15.53 4.76 -3.52
C ALA A 65 -14.30 3.85 -3.36
N ARG A 66 -14.39 2.60 -3.81
CA ARG A 66 -13.32 1.61 -3.71
C ARG A 66 -12.09 2.01 -4.53
N GLU A 67 -12.29 2.65 -5.68
CA GLU A 67 -11.18 3.18 -6.47
C GLU A 67 -10.41 4.29 -5.74
N GLN A 68 -11.10 5.12 -4.95
CA GLN A 68 -10.46 6.12 -4.09
C GLN A 68 -9.89 5.51 -2.80
N GLY A 69 -10.19 4.25 -2.51
CA GLY A 69 -9.77 3.51 -1.31
C GLY A 69 -10.74 3.67 -0.13
N PHE A 70 -11.97 4.11 -0.38
CA PHE A 70 -13.03 4.14 0.63
C PHE A 70 -13.83 2.83 0.60
N PRO A 71 -14.13 2.22 1.78
CA PRO A 71 -14.93 1.00 1.84
C PRO A 71 -16.37 1.15 1.34
N SER A 72 -16.93 2.37 1.43
CA SER A 72 -18.32 2.67 1.07
C SER A 72 -18.47 4.07 0.48
N TRP A 73 -19.56 4.28 -0.28
CA TRP A 73 -19.92 5.60 -0.82
C TRP A 73 -20.23 6.62 0.29
N SER A 74 -20.89 6.20 1.38
CA SER A 74 -21.21 7.09 2.50
C SER A 74 -19.97 7.67 3.14
N GLN A 75 -18.92 6.85 3.36
CA GLN A 75 -17.64 7.33 3.88
C GLN A 75 -16.94 8.29 2.92
N LEU A 76 -16.94 8.00 1.61
CA LEU A 76 -16.39 8.93 0.62
C LEU A 76 -17.16 10.26 0.62
N ALA A 77 -18.50 10.20 0.65
CA ALA A 77 -19.33 11.40 0.62
C ALA A 77 -19.16 12.25 1.88
N ALA A 78 -19.08 11.62 3.06
CA ALA A 78 -18.84 12.31 4.34
C ALA A 78 -17.46 12.99 4.35
N TRP A 79 -16.41 12.31 3.85
CA TRP A 79 -15.10 12.92 3.72
C TRP A 79 -15.10 14.12 2.75
N VAL A 80 -15.77 13.99 1.60
CA VAL A 80 -15.78 15.05 0.58
C VAL A 80 -16.59 16.26 1.02
N THR A 81 -17.67 16.05 1.77
CA THR A 81 -18.59 17.13 2.17
C THR A 81 -18.08 17.82 3.43
N ASP A 82 -17.73 17.05 4.45
CA ASP A 82 -17.52 17.57 5.81
C ASP A 82 -16.14 17.19 6.39
N ARG A 83 -15.29 16.53 5.60
CA ARG A 83 -13.99 15.95 6.05
C ARG A 83 -14.15 14.97 7.21
N THR A 84 -15.33 14.36 7.33
CA THR A 84 -15.63 13.41 8.39
C THR A 84 -14.93 12.07 8.14
N LEU A 85 -14.27 11.57 9.18
CA LEU A 85 -13.69 10.24 9.26
C LEU A 85 -14.58 9.33 10.12
N PRO A 86 -14.52 8.00 9.94
CA PRO A 86 -15.16 7.09 10.87
C PRO A 86 -14.53 7.20 12.27
N SER A 87 -15.30 6.88 13.31
CA SER A 87 -14.85 6.95 14.70
C SER A 87 -14.15 5.69 15.20
N THR A 88 -14.30 4.56 14.52
CA THR A 88 -13.69 3.30 14.96
C THR A 88 -12.27 3.15 14.41
N PRO A 89 -11.31 2.64 15.23
CA PRO A 89 -9.94 2.37 14.79
C PRO A 89 -9.88 1.50 13.52
N GLU A 90 -10.68 0.45 13.46
CA GLU A 90 -10.68 -0.51 12.34
C GLU A 90 -11.11 0.18 11.03
N ALA A 91 -12.14 1.03 11.08
CA ALA A 91 -12.60 1.75 9.91
C ALA A 91 -11.63 2.86 9.48
N LEU A 92 -10.89 3.44 10.43
CA LEU A 92 -9.80 4.37 10.14
C LEU A 92 -8.66 3.65 9.40
N VAL A 93 -8.22 2.50 9.89
CA VAL A 93 -7.14 1.74 9.26
C VAL A 93 -7.49 1.33 7.82
N GLN A 94 -8.75 0.95 7.56
CA GLN A 94 -9.22 0.69 6.19
C GLN A 94 -9.03 1.91 5.26
N LEU A 95 -9.10 3.13 5.78
CA LEU A 95 -8.84 4.37 5.02
C LEU A 95 -7.36 4.72 4.87
N LEU A 96 -6.43 4.05 5.56
CA LEU A 96 -5.00 4.13 5.24
C LEU A 96 -4.71 3.62 3.81
N GLY A 97 -5.60 2.77 3.26
CA GLY A 97 -5.56 2.34 1.87
C GLY A 97 -5.97 3.42 0.84
N ALA A 98 -6.41 4.59 1.29
CA ALA A 98 -6.86 5.68 0.43
C ALA A 98 -5.76 6.13 -0.56
N ARG A 99 -6.17 6.59 -1.75
CA ARG A 99 -5.24 7.10 -2.76
C ARG A 99 -4.75 8.51 -2.47
N SER A 100 -5.56 9.30 -1.78
CA SER A 100 -5.20 10.67 -1.46
C SER A 100 -4.29 10.70 -0.24
N HIS A 101 -3.12 11.31 -0.39
CA HIS A 101 -2.22 11.58 0.73
C HIS A 101 -2.92 12.40 1.83
N GLY A 102 -3.77 13.36 1.46
CA GLY A 102 -4.52 14.16 2.45
C GLY A 102 -5.51 13.33 3.29
N VAL A 103 -6.10 12.29 2.70
CA VAL A 103 -6.96 11.35 3.47
C VAL A 103 -6.11 10.54 4.43
N ARG A 104 -5.02 9.91 3.94
CA ARG A 104 -4.13 9.09 4.78
C ARG A 104 -3.57 9.89 5.95
N LYS A 105 -3.10 11.11 5.69
CA LYS A 105 -2.55 11.96 6.75
C LYS A 105 -3.57 12.32 7.84
N ALA A 106 -4.81 12.60 7.45
CA ALA A 106 -5.87 12.86 8.43
C ALA A 106 -6.22 11.61 9.26
N VAL A 107 -6.20 10.44 8.62
CA VAL A 107 -6.41 9.15 9.30
C VAL A 107 -5.28 8.84 10.28
N GLU A 108 -4.02 9.04 9.88
CA GLU A 108 -2.84 8.88 10.75
C GLU A 108 -2.95 9.74 12.00
N ILE A 109 -3.27 11.03 11.86
CA ILE A 109 -3.47 11.95 13.00
C ILE A 109 -4.58 11.46 13.93
N GLN A 110 -5.68 10.96 13.38
CA GLN A 110 -6.77 10.44 14.18
C GLN A 110 -6.37 9.15 14.92
N LEU A 111 -5.65 8.23 14.26
CA LEU A 111 -5.12 7.01 14.90
C LEU A 111 -4.12 7.35 16.01
N GLU A 112 -3.25 8.34 15.79
CA GLU A 112 -2.32 8.86 16.81
C GLU A 112 -3.07 9.37 18.04
N SER A 113 -4.17 10.13 17.85
CA SER A 113 -4.99 10.62 18.95
C SER A 113 -5.65 9.51 19.78
N LEU A 114 -5.80 8.31 19.23
CA LEU A 114 -6.35 7.13 19.91
C LEU A 114 -5.29 6.35 20.69
N GLY A 115 -4.01 6.74 20.58
CA GLY A 115 -2.88 6.12 21.29
C GLY A 115 -2.74 4.64 20.95
N LYS A 116 -2.50 3.81 21.97
CA LYS A 116 -2.28 2.35 21.81
C LYS A 116 -3.43 1.67 21.06
N THR A 117 -4.68 2.10 21.25
CA THR A 117 -5.83 1.54 20.53
C THR A 117 -5.70 1.71 19.01
N GLY A 118 -5.18 2.86 18.55
CA GLY A 118 -4.94 3.13 17.14
C GLY A 118 -3.80 2.29 16.58
N VAL A 119 -2.71 2.17 17.34
CA VAL A 119 -1.55 1.32 17.00
C VAL A 119 -1.97 -0.15 16.91
N ASP A 120 -2.63 -0.69 17.93
CA ASP A 120 -3.10 -2.08 17.97
C ASP A 120 -4.03 -2.41 16.79
N ALA A 121 -4.90 -1.47 16.39
CA ALA A 121 -5.76 -1.64 15.22
C ALA A 121 -4.94 -1.71 13.93
N ALA A 122 -3.96 -0.84 13.74
CA ALA A 122 -3.09 -0.88 12.57
C ALA A 122 -2.23 -2.17 12.53
N ILE A 123 -1.76 -2.66 13.69
CA ILE A 123 -1.03 -3.93 13.83
C ILE A 123 -1.88 -5.14 13.40
N ARG A 124 -3.20 -5.12 13.66
CA ARG A 124 -4.11 -6.21 13.23
C ARG A 124 -4.26 -6.25 11.71
N GLU A 125 -4.34 -5.09 11.08
CA GLU A 125 -4.62 -4.94 9.64
C GLU A 125 -3.37 -4.99 8.76
N LEU A 126 -2.18 -5.25 9.32
CA LEU A 126 -0.98 -5.57 8.55
C LEU A 126 -1.21 -6.78 7.61
N PHE A 127 -2.19 -7.64 7.88
CA PHE A 127 -2.57 -8.77 7.01
C PHE A 127 -3.84 -8.53 6.18
N ASP A 128 -4.33 -7.29 6.09
CA ASP A 128 -5.55 -6.98 5.35
C ASP A 128 -5.47 -7.49 3.89
N PRO A 129 -6.53 -8.07 3.32
CA PRO A 129 -6.52 -8.55 1.94
C PRO A 129 -6.12 -7.49 0.91
N SER A 130 -6.45 -6.22 1.17
CA SER A 130 -6.07 -5.08 0.35
C SER A 130 -4.59 -4.73 0.56
N PRO A 131 -3.74 -4.84 -0.47
CA PRO A 131 -2.34 -4.47 -0.34
C PRO A 131 -2.13 -2.97 -0.06
N ARG A 132 -3.12 -2.12 -0.35
CA ARG A 132 -3.05 -0.69 -0.03
C ARG A 132 -3.24 -0.44 1.46
N VAL A 133 -4.14 -1.20 2.11
CA VAL A 133 -4.35 -1.10 3.56
C VAL A 133 -3.09 -1.60 4.27
N ARG A 134 -2.53 -2.74 3.85
CA ARG A 134 -1.23 -3.23 4.37
C ARG A 134 -0.11 -2.21 4.23
N TYR A 135 0.02 -1.60 3.05
CA TYR A 135 1.00 -0.53 2.82
C TYR A 135 0.78 0.64 3.78
N GLY A 136 -0.46 1.12 3.90
CA GLY A 136 -0.77 2.26 4.76
C GLY A 136 -0.58 1.95 6.25
N ALA A 137 -0.89 0.74 6.68
CA ALA A 137 -0.59 0.27 8.03
C ALA A 137 0.93 0.20 8.29
N ALA A 138 1.72 -0.32 7.35
CA ALA A 138 3.18 -0.36 7.46
C ALA A 138 3.81 1.05 7.42
N ASP A 139 3.28 1.96 6.59
CA ASP A 139 3.66 3.38 6.52
C ASP A 139 3.38 4.10 7.85
N PHE A 140 2.24 3.79 8.48
CA PHE A 140 1.92 4.25 9.84
C PHE A 140 2.92 3.68 10.86
N MET A 141 3.28 2.40 10.77
CA MET A 141 4.28 1.79 11.65
C MET A 141 5.69 2.36 11.50
N ASP A 142 6.03 3.07 10.42
CA ASP A 142 7.37 3.68 10.27
C ASP A 142 7.74 4.61 11.45
N HIS A 143 6.73 5.23 12.08
CA HIS A 143 6.89 6.11 13.24
C HIS A 143 6.35 5.52 14.55
N HIS A 144 5.57 4.43 14.47
CA HIS A 144 4.78 3.89 15.59
C HIS A 144 5.08 2.42 15.88
N ALA A 145 6.07 1.83 15.20
CA ALA A 145 6.42 0.43 15.40
C ALA A 145 6.97 0.17 16.81
N ASP A 146 6.44 -0.87 17.44
CA ASP A 146 6.93 -1.48 18.67
C ASP A 146 7.32 -2.95 18.43
N GLU A 147 7.78 -3.63 19.49
CA GLU A 147 8.11 -5.05 19.44
C GLU A 147 6.91 -5.92 19.00
N ASP A 148 5.68 -5.53 19.35
CA ASP A 148 4.44 -6.26 19.03
C ASP A 148 4.20 -6.37 17.51
N CYS A 149 4.71 -5.42 16.72
CA CYS A 149 4.54 -5.40 15.26
C CYS A 149 5.75 -5.92 14.47
N ALA A 150 6.91 -6.10 15.12
CA ALA A 150 8.18 -6.42 14.46
C ALA A 150 8.11 -7.72 13.64
N ASP A 151 7.62 -8.80 14.24
CA ASP A 151 7.49 -10.10 13.57
C ASP A 151 6.53 -10.04 12.37
N LYS A 152 5.46 -9.25 12.49
CA LYS A 152 4.48 -9.08 11.41
C LYS A 152 5.05 -8.29 10.24
N LEU A 153 5.78 -7.21 10.52
CA LEU A 153 6.48 -6.45 9.49
C LEU A 153 7.57 -7.29 8.82
N ARG A 154 8.23 -8.16 9.59
CA ARG A 154 9.24 -9.10 9.08
C ARG A 154 8.63 -10.14 8.14
N ASP A 155 7.56 -10.81 8.55
CA ASP A 155 6.82 -11.74 7.68
C ASP A 155 6.34 -11.04 6.41
N MET A 156 5.79 -9.83 6.53
CA MET A 156 5.37 -9.03 5.39
C MET A 156 6.53 -8.69 4.44
N ALA A 157 7.70 -8.32 4.98
CA ALA A 157 8.88 -7.99 4.18
C ALA A 157 9.46 -9.21 3.44
N LEU A 158 9.38 -10.39 4.03
CA LEU A 158 9.88 -11.65 3.47
C LEU A 158 8.88 -12.28 2.48
N ASN A 159 7.65 -12.46 2.92
CA ASN A 159 6.66 -13.33 2.29
C ASN A 159 5.54 -12.57 1.57
N GLY A 160 5.49 -11.24 1.70
CA GLY A 160 4.44 -10.41 1.13
C GLY A 160 4.34 -10.56 -0.40
N PRO A 161 3.15 -10.85 -0.96
CA PRO A 161 3.01 -11.11 -2.41
C PRO A 161 3.13 -9.84 -3.26
N VAL A 162 3.11 -8.66 -2.64
CA VAL A 162 3.07 -7.37 -3.33
C VAL A 162 4.35 -6.59 -3.05
N PRO A 163 5.21 -6.36 -4.05
CA PRO A 163 6.56 -5.88 -3.77
C PRO A 163 6.65 -4.49 -3.11
N TYR A 164 5.79 -3.54 -3.50
CA TYR A 164 5.81 -2.20 -2.86
C TYR A 164 5.38 -2.25 -1.39
N VAL A 165 4.63 -3.28 -0.99
CA VAL A 165 4.26 -3.53 0.41
C VAL A 165 5.46 -4.10 1.16
N ARG A 166 6.20 -5.04 0.57
CA ARG A 166 7.46 -5.55 1.14
C ARG A 166 8.49 -4.45 1.35
N ASP A 167 8.61 -3.54 0.37
CA ASP A 167 9.51 -2.38 0.45
C ASP A 167 9.16 -1.47 1.62
N MET A 168 7.87 -1.17 1.80
CA MET A 168 7.41 -0.36 2.93
C MET A 168 7.63 -1.07 4.27
N ALA A 169 7.33 -2.37 4.37
CA ALA A 169 7.57 -3.14 5.59
C ALA A 169 9.05 -3.18 5.99
N LEU A 170 9.95 -3.39 5.02
CA LEU A 170 11.39 -3.34 5.25
C LEU A 170 11.86 -1.95 5.67
N HIS A 171 11.32 -0.89 5.04
CA HIS A 171 11.60 0.49 5.44
C HIS A 171 11.16 0.73 6.88
N ALA A 172 9.93 0.35 7.24
CA ALA A 172 9.39 0.47 8.59
C ALA A 172 10.22 -0.31 9.63
N LEU A 173 10.83 -1.45 9.27
CA LEU A 173 11.76 -2.15 10.17
C LEU A 173 13.10 -1.42 10.31
N GLY A 174 13.68 -0.97 9.20
CA GLY A 174 15.05 -0.45 9.12
C GLY A 174 15.23 1.04 9.38
N CYS A 175 14.17 1.84 9.37
CA CYS A 175 14.26 3.28 9.55
C CYS A 175 14.45 3.64 11.04
N GLN A 176 15.72 3.70 11.47
CA GLN A 176 16.06 4.04 12.86
C GLN A 176 15.98 5.55 13.14
N ARG A 177 15.89 6.39 12.09
CA ARG A 177 15.90 7.85 12.20
C ARG A 177 14.51 8.45 12.48
N CYS A 178 13.46 7.72 12.14
CA CYS A 178 12.07 8.15 12.27
C CYS A 178 11.37 7.63 13.54
N LYS A 179 12.02 6.75 14.30
CA LYS A 179 11.42 6.12 15.49
C LYS A 179 11.82 6.84 16.78
N PRO A 180 10.88 7.00 17.74
CA PRO A 180 11.21 7.51 19.08
C PRO A 180 12.22 6.61 19.82
N GLU A 181 12.10 5.29 19.64
CA GLU A 181 13.01 4.28 20.17
C GLU A 181 13.40 3.28 19.05
N PRO A 182 14.69 2.93 18.89
CA PRO A 182 15.13 1.96 17.89
C PRO A 182 14.50 0.58 18.08
N LEU A 183 13.99 -0.03 17.00
CA LEU A 183 13.64 -1.45 17.06
C LEU A 183 14.92 -2.28 17.08
N ALA A 184 15.04 -3.19 18.05
CA ALA A 184 16.10 -4.19 18.12
C ALA A 184 15.88 -5.35 17.14
N VAL A 185 15.60 -5.04 15.87
CA VAL A 185 15.37 -6.03 14.81
C VAL A 185 16.55 -6.05 13.85
N ASP A 186 17.20 -7.20 13.76
CA ASP A 186 18.16 -7.45 12.70
C ASP A 186 17.42 -7.73 11.38
N ILE A 187 17.68 -6.89 10.38
CA ILE A 187 17.11 -6.99 9.04
C ILE A 187 18.14 -7.51 8.01
N LEU A 188 19.35 -7.87 8.46
CA LEU A 188 20.45 -8.22 7.57
C LEU A 188 20.12 -9.42 6.70
N ASP A 189 19.53 -10.44 7.29
CA ASP A 189 19.10 -11.64 6.58
C ASP A 189 18.02 -11.33 5.53
N ILE A 190 17.08 -10.42 5.82
CA ILE A 190 16.08 -9.94 4.86
C ILE A 190 16.79 -9.26 3.68
N LEU A 191 17.76 -8.37 3.96
CA LEU A 191 18.51 -7.66 2.92
C LEU A 191 19.32 -8.61 2.05
N ILE A 192 20.00 -9.60 2.64
CA ILE A 192 20.76 -10.63 1.93
C ILE A 192 19.82 -11.47 1.05
N LEU A 193 18.69 -11.93 1.59
CA LEU A 193 17.72 -12.72 0.84
C LEU A 193 17.19 -11.95 -0.37
N ARG A 194 16.78 -10.69 -0.17
CA ARG A 194 16.23 -9.84 -1.24
C ARG A 194 17.27 -9.49 -2.29
N ALA A 195 18.52 -9.25 -1.89
CA ALA A 195 19.61 -9.00 -2.82
C ALA A 195 19.88 -10.20 -3.74
N LYS A 196 19.65 -11.43 -3.26
CA LYS A 196 19.84 -12.67 -4.03
C LYS A 196 18.62 -13.11 -4.85
N THR A 197 17.40 -12.87 -4.36
CA THR A 197 16.19 -13.52 -4.90
C THR A 197 15.19 -12.58 -5.59
N GLU A 198 15.31 -11.26 -5.44
CA GLU A 198 14.36 -10.33 -6.09
C GLU A 198 14.47 -10.39 -7.61
N GLU A 199 13.33 -10.61 -8.30
CA GLU A 199 13.29 -10.65 -9.77
C GLU A 199 13.72 -9.32 -10.39
N SER A 200 13.31 -8.20 -9.77
CA SER A 200 13.63 -6.87 -10.27
C SER A 200 15.06 -6.50 -9.89
N TRP A 201 15.92 -6.35 -10.90
CA TRP A 201 17.31 -5.91 -10.70
C TRP A 201 17.41 -4.58 -9.93
N LYS A 202 16.45 -3.66 -10.11
CA LYS A 202 16.42 -2.38 -9.35
C LYS A 202 16.26 -2.60 -7.86
N LYS A 203 15.45 -3.59 -7.47
CA LYS A 203 15.24 -3.96 -6.06
C LYS A 203 16.45 -4.69 -5.50
N ARG A 204 17.07 -5.61 -6.26
CA ARG A 204 18.34 -6.22 -5.88
C ARG A 204 19.41 -5.15 -5.64
N ARG A 205 19.56 -4.19 -6.57
CA ARG A 205 20.45 -3.04 -6.43
C ARG A 205 20.15 -2.20 -5.20
N GLY A 206 18.88 -1.94 -4.90
CA GLY A 206 18.46 -1.24 -3.68
C GLY A 206 18.87 -1.97 -2.40
N ALA A 207 18.68 -3.29 -2.36
CA ALA A 207 19.12 -4.12 -1.24
C ALA A 207 20.66 -4.12 -1.10
N VAL A 208 21.39 -4.25 -2.21
CA VAL A 208 22.86 -4.10 -2.25
C VAL A 208 23.30 -2.75 -1.68
N TRP A 209 22.63 -1.66 -2.05
CA TRP A 209 22.94 -0.35 -1.47
C TRP A 209 22.73 -0.31 0.05
N SER A 210 21.68 -0.95 0.58
CA SER A 210 21.49 -1.05 2.03
C SER A 210 22.53 -1.93 2.72
N LEU A 211 23.03 -2.97 2.04
CA LEU A 211 24.11 -3.85 2.51
C LEU A 211 25.47 -3.13 2.51
N THR A 212 25.79 -2.33 1.50
CA THR A 212 27.09 -1.60 1.45
C THR A 212 27.24 -0.59 2.58
N GLN A 213 26.14 -0.05 3.12
CA GLN A 213 26.16 0.77 4.35
C GLN A 213 26.60 -0.03 5.61
N ARG A 214 26.68 -1.36 5.52
CA ARG A 214 27.03 -2.31 6.59
C ARG A 214 28.22 -3.20 6.22
N ASN A 215 29.13 -2.71 5.36
CA ASN A 215 30.24 -3.49 4.79
C ASN A 215 31.31 -3.98 5.80
N LEU A 216 31.15 -3.70 7.09
CA LEU A 216 32.03 -4.24 8.14
C LEU A 216 31.61 -5.65 8.60
N ASP A 217 30.39 -6.09 8.25
CA ASP A 217 29.90 -7.42 8.57
C ASP A 217 30.46 -8.47 7.58
N PRO A 218 31.09 -9.57 8.05
CA PRO A 218 31.66 -10.58 7.15
C PRO A 218 30.64 -11.27 6.22
N GLY A 219 29.41 -11.50 6.70
CA GLY A 219 28.34 -12.09 5.89
C GLY A 219 27.83 -11.14 4.81
N VAL A 220 27.88 -9.83 5.07
CA VAL A 220 27.66 -8.80 4.06
C VAL A 220 28.74 -8.85 2.99
N GLN A 221 30.02 -8.88 3.38
CA GLN A 221 31.14 -8.91 2.42
C GLN A 221 31.06 -10.14 1.51
N GLU A 222 30.80 -11.31 2.08
CA GLU A 222 30.60 -12.55 1.31
C GLU A 222 29.44 -12.42 0.32
N THR A 223 28.31 -11.85 0.76
CA THR A 223 27.14 -11.63 -0.10
C THR A 223 27.43 -10.64 -1.22
N LEU A 224 28.12 -9.53 -0.93
CA LEU A 224 28.49 -8.52 -1.91
C LEU A 224 29.45 -9.09 -2.95
N HIS A 225 30.46 -9.85 -2.53
CA HIS A 225 31.39 -10.54 -3.42
C HIS A 225 30.65 -11.52 -4.34
N TYR A 226 29.78 -12.37 -3.78
CA TYR A 226 28.96 -13.28 -4.58
C TYR A 226 28.12 -12.55 -5.64
N LEU A 227 27.46 -11.45 -5.27
CA LEU A 227 26.62 -10.67 -6.20
C LEU A 227 27.45 -9.94 -7.26
N ALA A 228 28.66 -9.47 -6.92
CA ALA A 228 29.58 -8.82 -7.84
C ALA A 228 30.05 -9.76 -8.98
N GLU A 229 30.11 -11.06 -8.69
CA GLU A 229 30.53 -12.10 -9.64
C GLU A 229 29.35 -12.77 -10.36
N ASN A 230 28.22 -12.96 -9.68
CA ASN A 230 27.15 -13.85 -10.14
C ASN A 230 25.82 -13.17 -10.50
N ASP A 231 25.62 -11.87 -10.16
CA ASP A 231 24.37 -11.21 -10.54
C ASP A 231 24.30 -11.01 -12.07
N PRO A 232 23.21 -11.45 -12.73
CA PRO A 232 23.10 -11.34 -14.18
C PRO A 232 22.99 -9.90 -14.69
N HIS A 233 22.69 -8.93 -13.80
CA HIS A 233 22.52 -7.54 -14.18
C HIS A 233 23.75 -6.68 -13.81
N PRO A 234 24.38 -5.99 -14.78
CA PRO A 234 25.66 -5.30 -14.56
C PRO A 234 25.57 -4.16 -13.54
N GLU A 235 24.43 -3.47 -13.42
CA GLU A 235 24.29 -2.43 -12.39
C GLU A 235 24.21 -2.99 -10.96
N VAL A 236 23.74 -4.23 -10.79
CA VAL A 236 23.71 -4.86 -9.46
C VAL A 236 25.11 -5.35 -9.12
N ALA A 237 25.74 -6.09 -10.04
CA ALA A 237 27.12 -6.55 -9.88
C ALA A 237 28.09 -5.39 -9.65
N GLY A 238 27.93 -4.28 -10.37
CA GLY A 238 28.74 -3.08 -10.20
C GLY A 238 28.49 -2.35 -8.88
N ALA A 239 27.26 -2.38 -8.34
CA ALA A 239 26.96 -1.79 -7.04
C ALA A 239 27.45 -2.64 -5.85
N ALA A 240 27.76 -3.91 -6.09
CA ALA A 240 28.23 -4.86 -5.08
C ALA A 240 29.77 -4.93 -4.97
N ARG A 241 30.49 -4.22 -5.84
CA ARG A 241 31.95 -4.04 -5.78
C ARG A 241 32.32 -2.85 -4.90
#